data_AF-A0A7X5WV67-F1
#
_entry.id   AF-A0A7X5WV67-F1
#
_cell.length_a   1.000
_cell.length_b   1.000
_cell.length_c   1.000
_cell.angle_alpha   90.00
_cell.angle_beta   90.00
_cell.angle_gamma   90.00
#
_symmetry.space_group_name_H-M   'P 1'
#
loop_
_entity.id
_entity.type
_entity.pdbx_description
1 polymer ?
#
loop_
_entity_poly.entity_id
_entity_poly.type
_entity_poly.pdbx_seq_one_letter_code
_entity_poly.pdbx_strand_id
1 'polypeptide(L)'
;EWTTHGPFTFELVPVSHSIPQGAGIAFDTPEGIVVHSGDFKLDPTPIDDTPTDLPEFAALGRRGVRLLLSDSTNAEQPGFVPSESSLAQPLY
;
A
#
# COMPACT_ATOMS: atom_id res chain seq x y z
N GLU A 1 -12.57 3.10 3.75
CA GLU A 1 -14.01 2.93 3.50
C GLU A 1 -14.26 2.56 2.05
N TRP A 2 -15.24 1.70 1.78
CA TRP A 2 -15.65 1.33 0.42
C TRP A 2 -16.50 2.44 -0.21
N THR A 3 -16.12 2.87 -1.41
CA THR A 3 -16.81 3.89 -2.21
C THR A 3 -17.14 3.31 -3.58
N THR A 4 -18.27 3.74 -4.17
CA THR A 4 -18.66 3.36 -5.53
C THR A 4 -18.61 4.57 -6.46
N HIS A 5 -17.91 4.42 -7.58
CA HIS A 5 -17.89 5.40 -8.67
C HIS A 5 -18.05 4.71 -10.02
N GLY A 6 -19.18 4.94 -10.68
CA GLY A 6 -19.53 4.24 -11.91
C GLY A 6 -19.61 2.72 -11.66
N PRO A 7 -18.94 1.88 -12.48
CA PRO A 7 -18.97 0.42 -12.33
C PRO A 7 -18.01 -0.11 -11.26
N PHE A 8 -17.27 0.75 -10.56
CA PHE A 8 -16.22 0.33 -9.63
C PHE A 8 -16.63 0.59 -8.17
N THR A 9 -16.59 -0.45 -7.35
CA THR A 9 -16.63 -0.36 -5.90
C THR A 9 -15.23 -0.64 -5.38
N PHE A 10 -14.65 0.31 -4.64
CA PHE A 10 -13.26 0.24 -4.22
C PHE A 10 -13.02 0.88 -2.86
N GLU A 11 -11.93 0.49 -2.22
CA GLU A 11 -11.41 1.07 -0.99
C GLU A 11 -9.95 1.47 -1.19
N LEU A 12 -9.57 2.65 -0.69
CA LEU A 12 -8.17 3.07 -0.61
C LEU A 12 -7.57 2.57 0.69
N VAL A 13 -6.40 1.94 0.60
CA VAL A 13 -5.65 1.40 1.74
C VAL A 13 -4.36 2.21 1.89
N PRO A 14 -4.11 2.85 3.05
CA PRO A 14 -2.89 3.63 3.25
C PRO A 14 -1.62 2.80 3.01
N VAL A 15 -0.68 3.36 2.26
CA VAL A 15 0.68 2.81 2.07
C VAL A 15 1.72 3.90 2.32
N SER A 16 2.80 3.55 3.01
CA SER A 16 3.97 4.41 3.11
C SER A 16 4.75 4.41 1.79
N HIS A 17 5.20 5.57 1.34
CA HIS A 17 6.03 5.72 0.13
C HIS A 17 6.94 6.95 0.25
N SER A 18 7.59 7.39 -0.83
CA SER A 18 8.46 8.58 -0.86
C SER A 18 7.70 9.92 -0.99
N ILE A 19 6.37 9.86 -1.04
CA ILE A 19 5.48 11.02 -0.93
C ILE A 19 4.40 10.73 0.12
N PRO A 20 3.91 11.75 0.84
CA PRO A 20 2.79 11.58 1.76
C PRO A 20 1.52 11.10 1.05
N GLN A 21 0.60 10.50 1.81
CA GLN A 21 -0.73 10.09 1.35
C GLN A 21 -0.70 9.04 0.22
N GLY A 22 0.29 8.15 0.23
CA GLY A 22 0.30 6.97 -0.63
C GLY A 22 -0.90 6.07 -0.37
N ALA A 23 -1.46 5.49 -1.43
CA ALA A 23 -2.58 4.56 -1.33
C ALA A 23 -2.43 3.36 -2.28
N GLY A 24 -2.67 2.17 -1.72
CA GLY A 24 -3.12 1.01 -2.48
C GLY A 24 -4.63 1.05 -2.69
N ILE A 25 -5.14 0.18 -3.56
CA ILE A 25 -6.57 0.11 -3.90
C ILE A 25 -7.02 -1.34 -3.85
N ALA A 26 -8.12 -1.59 -3.13
CA ALA A 26 -8.86 -2.84 -3.21
C ALA A 26 -10.13 -2.60 -4.03
N PHE A 27 -10.32 -3.37 -5.10
CA PHE A 27 -11.52 -3.38 -5.92
C PHE A 27 -12.37 -4.59 -5.58
N ASP A 28 -13.68 -4.38 -5.41
CA ASP A 28 -14.66 -5.44 -5.30
C ASP A 28 -15.32 -5.62 -6.68
N THR A 29 -15.01 -6.73 -7.34
CA THR A 29 -15.55 -7.07 -8.67
C THR A 29 -16.42 -8.32 -8.58
N PRO A 30 -17.33 -8.55 -9.55
CA PRO A 30 -18.13 -9.77 -9.61
C PRO A 30 -17.31 -11.08 -9.58
N GLU A 31 -16.04 -11.03 -9.99
CA GLU A 31 -15.11 -12.16 -10.04
C GLU A 31 -14.23 -12.30 -8.78
N GLY A 32 -14.32 -11.35 -7.84
CA GLY A 32 -13.61 -11.34 -6.57
C GLY A 32 -12.76 -10.09 -6.35
N ILE A 33 -12.04 -10.07 -5.23
CA ILE A 33 -11.25 -8.89 -4.82
C ILE A 33 -9.97 -8.78 -5.65
N VAL A 34 -9.74 -7.62 -6.26
CA VAL A 34 -8.46 -7.26 -6.90
C VAL A 34 -7.75 -6.24 -6.04
N VAL A 35 -6.50 -6.48 -5.66
CA VAL A 35 -5.68 -5.53 -4.91
C VAL A 35 -4.60 -4.98 -5.83
N HIS A 36 -4.50 -3.65 -5.90
CA HIS A 36 -3.39 -2.93 -6.52
C HIS A 36 -2.60 -2.25 -5.40
N SER A 37 -1.34 -2.63 -5.18
CA SER A 37 -0.55 -2.06 -4.07
C SER A 37 -0.30 -0.56 -4.21
N GLY A 38 -0.30 -0.06 -5.45
CA GLY A 38 0.34 1.22 -5.76
C GLY A 38 1.85 1.08 -5.59
N ASP A 39 2.55 2.21 -5.56
CA ASP A 39 3.96 2.22 -5.18
C ASP A 39 4.05 2.26 -3.65
N PHE A 40 4.83 1.36 -3.06
CA PHE A 40 4.85 1.22 -1.61
C PHE A 40 6.21 0.78 -1.06
N LYS A 41 6.45 1.11 0.21
CA LYS A 41 7.42 0.45 1.07
C LYS A 41 6.73 0.04 2.37
N LEU A 42 7.43 -0.73 3.21
CA LEU A 42 6.99 -1.09 4.56
C LEU A 42 7.83 -0.33 5.58
N ASP A 43 7.64 0.99 5.63
CA ASP A 43 8.34 1.87 6.58
C ASP A 43 7.66 1.78 7.96
N PRO A 44 8.36 1.33 9.03
CA PRO A 44 7.78 1.23 10.37
C PRO A 44 7.73 2.57 11.11
N THR A 45 8.49 3.56 10.65
CA THR A 45 8.60 4.89 11.28
C THR A 45 8.64 5.98 10.21
N PRO A 46 7.61 6.08 9.34
CA PRO A 46 7.58 7.09 8.29
C PRO A 46 7.52 8.49 8.90
N ILE A 47 8.05 9.47 8.18
CA ILE A 47 8.16 10.86 8.66
C ILE A 47 6.82 11.57 8.86
N ASP A 48 5.75 11.07 8.24
CA ASP A 48 4.38 11.59 8.34
C ASP A 48 3.50 10.74 9.29
N ASP A 49 4.12 9.88 10.09
CA ASP A 49 3.46 8.97 11.04
C ASP A 49 2.38 8.05 10.42
N THR A 50 2.38 7.89 9.09
CA THR A 50 1.39 7.08 8.36
C THR A 50 2.03 5.82 7.76
N PRO A 51 2.14 4.72 8.53
CA PRO A 51 2.68 3.47 8.01
C PRO A 51 1.69 2.80 7.04
N THR A 52 2.20 1.84 6.26
CA THR A 52 1.36 0.95 5.45
C THR A 52 0.38 0.18 6.33
N ASP A 53 -0.91 0.20 6.00
CA ASP A 53 -1.96 -0.47 6.76
C ASP A 53 -1.99 -1.98 6.52
N LEU A 54 -0.99 -2.67 7.06
CA LEU A 54 -0.89 -4.12 7.01
C LEU A 54 -2.12 -4.85 7.62
N PRO A 55 -2.75 -4.36 8.72
CA PRO A 55 -4.00 -4.92 9.21
C PRO A 55 -5.10 -4.99 8.14
N GLU A 56 -5.29 -3.93 7.35
CA GLU A 56 -6.30 -3.89 6.29
C GLU A 56 -5.92 -4.84 5.13
N PHE A 57 -4.66 -4.84 4.68
CA PHE A 57 -4.20 -5.84 3.70
C PHE A 57 -4.42 -7.28 4.17
N ALA A 58 -4.22 -7.57 5.45
CA ALA A 58 -4.50 -8.88 6.03
C ALA A 58 -6.00 -9.19 6.07
N ALA A 59 -6.86 -8.20 6.31
CA ALA A 59 -8.31 -8.35 6.25
C ALA A 59 -8.79 -8.67 4.83
N LEU A 60 -8.28 -7.94 3.83
CA LEU A 60 -8.50 -8.23 2.41
C LEU A 60 -8.02 -9.63 2.03
N GLY A 61 -6.83 -10.03 2.47
CA GLY A 61 -6.29 -11.37 2.28
C GLY A 61 -7.20 -12.47 2.83
N ARG A 62 -7.76 -12.28 4.04
CA ARG A 62 -8.73 -13.22 4.65
C ARG A 62 -10.05 -13.30 3.89
N ARG A 63 -10.48 -12.23 3.22
CA ARG A 63 -11.68 -12.22 2.37
C ARG A 63 -11.48 -12.99 1.05
N GLY A 64 -10.23 -13.26 0.67
CA GLY A 64 -9.87 -13.96 -0.56
C GLY A 64 -9.59 -12.99 -1.70
N VAL A 65 -8.33 -12.60 -1.86
CA VAL A 65 -7.85 -11.80 -2.98
C VAL A 65 -7.70 -12.70 -4.21
N ARG A 66 -8.39 -12.33 -5.30
CA ARG A 66 -8.37 -13.04 -6.58
C ARG A 66 -7.11 -12.69 -7.39
N LEU A 67 -6.70 -11.43 -7.36
CA LEU A 67 -5.55 -10.91 -8.09
C LEU A 67 -4.83 -9.83 -7.26
N LEU A 68 -3.51 -9.92 -7.19
CA LEU A 68 -2.64 -8.88 -6.63
C LEU A 68 -1.78 -8.30 -7.75
N LEU A 69 -1.87 -6.98 -7.95
CA LEU A 69 -0.94 -6.19 -8.73
C LEU A 69 0.00 -5.51 -7.75
N SER A 70 1.25 -5.98 -7.69
CA SER A 70 2.26 -5.52 -6.75
C SER A 70 3.34 -4.71 -7.46
N ASP A 71 3.79 -3.63 -6.82
CA ASP A 71 5.02 -2.93 -7.19
C ASP A 71 6.20 -3.91 -7.22
N SER A 72 7.01 -3.79 -8.26
CA SER A 72 8.16 -4.65 -8.57
C SER A 72 9.47 -3.85 -8.69
N THR A 73 9.46 -2.54 -8.43
CA THR A 73 10.60 -1.63 -8.63
C THR A 73 11.87 -2.13 -7.94
N ASN A 74 11.75 -2.65 -6.71
CA ASN A 74 12.87 -3.17 -5.93
C ASN A 74 12.86 -4.71 -5.78
N ALA A 75 12.15 -5.45 -6.64
CA ALA A 75 11.99 -6.90 -6.51
C ALA A 75 13.32 -7.69 -6.58
N GLU A 76 14.35 -7.13 -7.23
CA GLU A 76 15.67 -7.75 -7.36
C GLU A 76 16.62 -7.38 -6.19
N GLN A 77 16.23 -6.46 -5.32
CA GLN A 77 17.06 -5.99 -4.20
C GLN A 77 16.83 -6.84 -2.95
N PRO A 78 17.86 -7.48 -2.37
CA PRO A 78 17.69 -8.27 -1.16
C PRO A 78 17.53 -7.39 0.08
N GLY A 79 16.88 -7.94 1.11
CA GLY A 79 16.75 -7.27 2.41
C GLY A 79 15.51 -6.37 2.50
N PHE A 80 15.67 -5.21 3.14
CA PHE A 80 14.59 -4.25 3.36
C PHE A 80 15.11 -2.82 3.14
N VAL A 81 14.18 -1.93 2.77
CA VAL A 81 14.46 -0.50 2.66
C VAL A 81 14.50 0.10 4.08
N PRO A 82 15.58 0.79 4.49
CA PRO A 82 15.62 1.50 5.76
C PRO A 82 14.50 2.55 5.86
N SER A 83 14.03 2.80 7.08
CA SER A 83 13.05 3.85 7.33
C SER A 83 13.59 5.21 6.90
N GLU A 84 12.71 6.09 6.42
CA GLU A 84 13.07 7.47 6.12
C GLU A 84 13.53 8.25 7.36
N SER A 85 13.06 7.88 8.55
CA SER A 85 13.54 8.45 9.81
C SER A 85 15.02 8.14 10.11
N SER A 86 15.59 7.13 9.44
CA SER A 86 17.01 6.77 9.56
C SER A 86 17.94 7.63 8.69
N LEU A 87 17.37 8.40 7.75
CA LEU A 87 18.16 9.32 6.94
C LEU A 87 18.67 10.47 7.80
N ALA A 88 19.85 10.99 7.46
CA ALA A 88 20.41 12.17 8.10
C ALA A 88 19.46 13.37 7.97
N GLN A 89 19.65 14.41 8.80
CA GLN A 89 18.80 15.61 8.75
C GLN A 89 18.61 16.10 7.31
N PRO A 90 17.38 16.50 6.94
CA PRO A 90 17.13 17.16 5.67
C PRO A 90 18.17 18.25 5.43
N LEU A 91 18.67 18.34 4.20
CA LEU A 91 19.74 19.29 3.84
C LEU A 91 19.28 20.77 3.87
N TYR A 92 18.07 21.04 4.37
CA TYR A 92 17.43 22.35 4.44
C TYR A 92 16.36 22.37 5.53
#